data_AF-A0A0G0NXQ3-F1
#
_entry.id   AF-A0A0G0NXQ3-F1
#
_cell.length_a   1.000
_cell.length_b   1.000
_cell.length_c   1.000
_cell.angle_alpha   90.00
_cell.angle_beta   90.00
_cell.angle_gamma   90.00
#
_symmetry.space_group_name_H-M   'P 1'
#
loop_
_entity.id
_entity.type
_entity.pdbx_description
1 polymer ?
#
loop_
_entity_poly.entity_id
_entity_poly.type
_entity_poly.pdbx_seq_one_letter_code
_entity_poly.pdbx_strand_id
1 'polypeptide(L)'
;MAISKTTKYKASVLVFSLIVLSLILTSALSIGMATVSERKSSLSSNKSTQAFQVVNSVADLVAVQIKKATSSSTLSAITIVTGADQCAGGKISGNNNGAYELYFYNNSAPVGLINDCDALVSSVSKIKVVGTYSGTTRAINAPVRNHQAIVADGSPVAYWKMDENNWTASSGNVKDATTNENDGTANGGAQTTGGTGNYKIGSHAGSFDGTDDYIFVSDSDSLAIAEGKAVTMGAFIKSSDFAGVQTIFSKTSGYSLKVDNNKIVVSNGIDSCTGETELSDDQWYYIVGVIKSKSGAATVSPEIYINGKLDTFDPSCEIAVAASTGNLAYIGAGSATEEFFNGYIDEVAIYARALSQLEIQSHR
;
A
#
# COMPACT_ATOMS: atom_id res chain seq x y z
N MET A 1 -61.02 -23.87 -61.62
CA MET A 1 -60.80 -23.51 -60.20
C MET A 1 -59.59 -24.33 -59.72
N ALA A 2 -58.40 -23.71 -59.68
CA ALA A 2 -57.14 -24.42 -59.49
C ALA A 2 -56.79 -24.58 -58.00
N ILE A 3 -56.35 -25.78 -57.64
CA ILE A 3 -56.09 -26.27 -56.28
C ILE A 3 -54.76 -25.70 -55.77
N SER A 4 -54.79 -24.93 -54.67
CA SER A 4 -53.59 -24.49 -53.94
C SER A 4 -53.07 -25.63 -53.05
N LYS A 5 -51.92 -26.21 -53.42
CA LYS A 5 -51.18 -27.18 -52.60
C LYS A 5 -50.24 -26.42 -51.66
N THR A 6 -50.57 -26.37 -50.37
CA THR A 6 -49.65 -25.94 -49.32
C THR A 6 -48.58 -27.00 -49.07
N THR A 7 -47.35 -26.71 -49.47
CA THR A 7 -46.17 -27.56 -49.26
C THR A 7 -45.76 -27.49 -47.78
N LYS A 8 -46.05 -28.54 -47.00
CA LYS A 8 -45.48 -28.68 -45.65
C LYS A 8 -43.98 -28.96 -45.78
N TYR A 9 -43.14 -27.98 -45.44
CA TYR A 9 -41.69 -28.19 -45.31
C TYR A 9 -41.45 -29.15 -44.14
N LYS A 10 -41.16 -30.42 -44.46
CA LYS A 10 -40.56 -31.34 -43.49
C LYS A 10 -39.15 -30.82 -43.22
N ALA A 11 -38.98 -30.09 -42.12
CA ALA A 11 -37.64 -29.78 -41.63
C ALA A 11 -36.89 -31.11 -41.48
N SER A 12 -35.83 -31.28 -42.26
CA SER A 12 -35.05 -32.51 -42.26
C SER A 12 -34.47 -32.71 -40.86
N VAL A 13 -34.67 -33.90 -40.30
CA VAL A 13 -34.05 -34.33 -39.04
C VAL A 13 -32.54 -34.04 -39.04
N LEU A 14 -31.93 -34.08 -40.22
CA LEU A 14 -30.51 -33.79 -40.44
C LEU A 14 -30.14 -32.34 -40.13
N VAL A 15 -31.01 -31.37 -40.42
CA VAL A 15 -30.79 -29.94 -40.11
C VAL A 15 -30.89 -29.71 -38.60
N PHE A 16 -31.85 -30.35 -37.93
CA PHE A 16 -32.00 -30.24 -36.49
C PHE A 16 -30.80 -30.88 -35.76
N SER A 17 -30.35 -32.05 -36.23
CA SER A 17 -29.13 -32.69 -35.70
C SER A 17 -27.88 -31.86 -35.91
N LEU A 18 -27.73 -31.15 -37.03
CA LEU A 18 -26.59 -30.25 -37.28
C LEU A 18 -26.61 -29.01 -36.38
N ILE A 19 -27.79 -28.44 -36.10
CA ILE A 19 -27.94 -27.31 -35.17
C ILE A 19 -27.61 -27.74 -33.74
N VAL A 20 -28.10 -28.91 -33.31
CA VAL A 20 -27.78 -29.47 -32.00
C VAL A 20 -26.28 -29.80 -31.88
N LEU A 21 -25.67 -30.36 -32.92
CA LEU A 21 -24.23 -30.64 -32.95
C LEU A 21 -23.40 -29.34 -32.88
N SER A 22 -23.84 -28.28 -33.56
CA SER A 22 -23.23 -26.94 -33.50
C SER A 22 -23.32 -26.33 -32.09
N LEU A 23 -24.48 -26.44 -31.43
CA LEU A 23 -24.68 -25.98 -30.05
C LEU A 23 -23.87 -26.80 -29.02
N ILE A 24 -23.68 -28.10 -29.26
CA ILE A 24 -22.81 -28.94 -28.45
C ILE A 24 -21.33 -28.59 -28.69
N LEU A 25 -20.93 -28.26 -29.92
CA LEU A 25 -19.56 -27.83 -30.21
C LEU A 25 -19.23 -26.46 -29.59
N THR A 26 -20.16 -25.50 -29.64
CA THR A 26 -19.96 -24.16 -29.05
C THR A 26 -19.92 -24.20 -27.52
N SER A 27 -20.69 -25.07 -26.88
CA SER A 27 -20.60 -25.32 -25.43
C SER A 27 -19.34 -26.11 -25.04
N ALA A 28 -18.86 -27.03 -25.87
CA ALA A 28 -17.58 -27.71 -25.63
C ALA A 28 -16.37 -26.75 -25.76
N LEU A 29 -16.43 -25.78 -26.69
CA LEU A 29 -15.41 -24.74 -26.86
C LEU A 29 -15.38 -23.73 -25.69
N SER A 30 -16.53 -23.41 -25.07
CA SER A 30 -16.57 -22.56 -23.88
C SER A 30 -16.05 -23.26 -22.62
N ILE A 31 -16.30 -24.57 -22.47
CA ILE A 31 -15.71 -25.39 -21.39
C ILE A 31 -14.20 -25.55 -21.61
N GLY A 32 -13.74 -25.63 -22.86
CA GLY A 32 -12.31 -25.60 -23.22
C GLY A 32 -11.61 -24.28 -22.84
N MET A 33 -12.28 -23.14 -22.97
CA MET A 33 -11.72 -21.85 -22.56
C MET A 33 -11.79 -21.60 -21.04
N ALA A 34 -12.83 -22.08 -20.36
CA ALA A 34 -12.91 -22.05 -18.89
C ALA A 34 -11.83 -22.94 -18.25
N THR A 35 -11.60 -24.14 -18.79
CA THR A 35 -10.49 -25.00 -18.36
C THR A 35 -9.11 -24.45 -18.77
N VAL A 36 -9.00 -23.60 -19.80
CA VAL A 36 -7.76 -22.86 -20.14
C VAL A 36 -7.55 -21.63 -19.24
N SER A 37 -8.61 -20.97 -18.78
CA SER A 37 -8.56 -19.88 -17.80
C SER A 37 -8.26 -20.39 -16.38
N GLU A 38 -8.89 -21.49 -15.97
CA GLU A 38 -8.54 -22.25 -14.76
C GLU A 38 -7.17 -22.96 -14.89
N ARG A 39 -6.71 -23.26 -16.12
CA ARG A 39 -5.30 -23.63 -16.37
C ARG A 39 -4.34 -22.47 -16.21
N LYS A 40 -4.73 -21.23 -16.52
CA LYS A 40 -3.85 -20.06 -16.29
C LYS A 40 -3.66 -19.76 -14.80
N SER A 41 -4.65 -20.02 -13.95
CA SER A 41 -4.48 -19.97 -12.49
C SER A 41 -3.78 -21.22 -11.91
N SER A 42 -3.92 -22.39 -12.55
CA SER A 42 -3.20 -23.64 -12.13
C SER A 42 -1.85 -23.88 -12.83
N LEU A 43 -1.35 -22.92 -13.63
CA LEU A 43 -0.03 -23.01 -14.29
C LEU A 43 1.17 -22.69 -13.37
N SER A 44 0.94 -22.45 -12.08
CA SER A 44 1.91 -22.89 -11.08
C SER A 44 1.51 -24.30 -10.65
N SER A 45 2.30 -25.31 -11.04
CA SER A 45 2.19 -26.64 -10.40
C SER A 45 2.20 -26.48 -8.87
N ASN A 46 1.59 -27.38 -8.10
CA ASN A 46 1.70 -27.34 -6.62
C ASN A 46 3.16 -27.13 -6.16
N LYS A 47 4.13 -27.68 -6.92
CA LYS A 47 5.57 -27.47 -6.72
C LYS A 47 6.00 -26.03 -6.98
N SER A 48 5.46 -25.35 -7.98
CA SER A 48 5.70 -23.92 -8.26
C SER A 48 5.09 -23.01 -7.20
N THR A 49 3.89 -23.31 -6.70
CA THR A 49 3.28 -22.54 -5.60
C THR A 49 4.14 -22.67 -4.35
N GLN A 50 4.58 -23.89 -4.02
CA GLN A 50 5.45 -24.13 -2.87
C GLN A 50 6.84 -23.52 -3.05
N ALA A 51 7.43 -23.59 -4.25
CA ALA A 51 8.68 -22.89 -4.55
C ALA A 51 8.55 -21.36 -4.36
N PHE A 52 7.40 -20.77 -4.70
CA PHE A 52 7.15 -19.35 -4.46
C PHE A 52 6.92 -19.03 -2.97
N GLN A 53 6.26 -19.92 -2.23
CA GLN A 53 6.12 -19.80 -0.77
C GLN A 53 7.48 -19.85 -0.06
N VAL A 54 8.38 -20.73 -0.49
CA VAL A 54 9.77 -20.78 0.00
C VAL A 54 10.46 -19.45 -0.25
N VAL A 55 10.35 -18.92 -1.47
CA VAL A 55 10.93 -17.62 -1.82
C VAL A 55 10.40 -16.49 -0.94
N ASN A 56 9.09 -16.38 -0.75
CA ASN A 56 8.50 -15.31 0.06
C ASN A 56 8.87 -15.42 1.54
N SER A 57 8.78 -16.63 2.11
CA SER A 57 9.13 -16.85 3.52
C SER A 57 10.60 -16.51 3.79
N VAL A 58 11.50 -16.89 2.89
CA VAL A 58 12.93 -16.56 3.01
C VAL A 58 13.18 -15.06 2.82
N ALA A 59 12.46 -14.41 1.90
CA ALA A 59 12.56 -12.97 1.68
C ALA A 59 12.14 -12.15 2.92
N ASP A 60 11.09 -12.57 3.62
CA ASP A 60 10.64 -11.92 4.85
C ASP A 60 11.67 -12.08 5.97
N LEU A 61 12.18 -13.31 6.15
CA LEU A 61 13.17 -13.61 7.18
C LEU A 61 14.49 -12.86 6.95
N VAL A 62 15.00 -12.81 5.72
CA VAL A 62 16.24 -12.09 5.40
C VAL A 62 16.05 -10.58 5.59
N ALA A 63 14.88 -10.03 5.26
CA ALA A 63 14.58 -8.62 5.49
C ALA A 63 14.60 -8.28 6.99
N VAL A 64 14.05 -9.15 7.86
CA VAL A 64 14.12 -8.98 9.31
C VAL A 64 15.56 -9.03 9.82
N GLN A 65 16.38 -9.96 9.33
CA GLN A 65 17.78 -10.06 9.73
C GLN A 65 18.60 -8.85 9.30
N ILE A 66 18.40 -8.36 8.08
CA ILE A 66 19.06 -7.15 7.59
C ILE A 66 18.63 -5.93 8.41
N LYS A 67 17.35 -5.82 8.80
CA LYS A 67 16.88 -4.75 9.70
C LYS A 67 17.52 -4.81 11.10
N LYS A 68 17.84 -5.99 11.60
CA LYS A 68 18.51 -6.20 12.90
C LYS A 68 20.03 -6.07 12.83
N ALA A 69 20.60 -6.01 11.63
CA ALA A 69 22.04 -5.94 11.42
C ALA A 69 22.59 -4.59 11.91
N THR A 70 23.72 -4.65 12.61
CA THR A 70 24.48 -3.47 13.03
C THR A 70 25.40 -2.99 11.91
N SER A 71 26.00 -1.80 12.05
CA SER A 71 26.96 -1.27 11.06
C SER A 71 28.19 -2.17 10.82
N SER A 72 28.49 -3.07 11.76
CA SER A 72 29.57 -4.06 11.68
C SER A 72 29.12 -5.48 11.31
N SER A 73 27.82 -5.72 11.12
CA SER A 73 27.33 -7.05 10.77
C SER A 73 27.74 -7.44 9.34
N THR A 74 28.20 -8.68 9.18
CA THR A 74 28.62 -9.27 7.90
C THR A 74 27.51 -10.15 7.31
N LEU A 75 27.58 -10.48 6.02
CA LEU A 75 26.63 -11.41 5.39
C LEU A 75 26.63 -12.79 6.07
N SER A 76 27.79 -13.26 6.56
CA SER A 76 27.92 -14.51 7.31
C SER A 76 27.12 -14.53 8.63
N ALA A 77 26.75 -13.36 9.17
CA ALA A 77 25.94 -13.25 10.38
C ALA A 77 24.42 -13.31 10.11
N ILE A 78 23.98 -13.26 8.85
CA ILE A 78 22.57 -13.38 8.49
C ILE A 78 22.14 -14.85 8.62
N THR A 79 21.18 -15.13 9.50
CA THR A 79 20.62 -16.47 9.69
C THR A 79 19.11 -16.48 9.45
N ILE A 80 18.67 -17.25 8.46
CA ILE A 80 17.27 -17.54 8.13
C ILE A 80 16.77 -18.74 8.95
N VAL A 81 17.58 -19.79 9.05
CA VAL A 81 17.33 -20.97 9.88
C VAL A 81 18.55 -21.22 10.76
N THR A 82 18.37 -21.07 12.07
CA THR A 82 19.46 -21.12 13.05
C THR A 82 20.21 -22.45 12.95
N GLY A 83 21.52 -22.39 12.65
CA GLY A 83 22.40 -23.57 12.60
C GLY A 83 22.35 -24.41 11.32
N ALA A 84 21.58 -24.01 10.30
CA ALA A 84 21.45 -24.76 9.04
C ALA A 84 21.97 -24.02 7.80
N ASP A 85 22.19 -22.71 7.89
CA ASP A 85 22.56 -21.88 6.75
C ASP A 85 24.06 -21.88 6.51
N GLN A 86 24.45 -21.94 5.24
CA GLN A 86 25.85 -21.86 4.82
C GLN A 86 26.05 -20.60 3.97
N CYS A 87 27.00 -19.75 4.38
CA CYS A 87 27.48 -18.66 3.53
C CYS A 87 28.75 -19.10 2.81
N ALA A 88 28.74 -19.07 1.48
CA ALA A 88 29.92 -19.33 0.66
C ALA A 88 29.92 -18.41 -0.57
N GLY A 89 31.03 -17.70 -0.80
CA GLY A 89 31.19 -16.82 -1.96
C GLY A 89 30.14 -15.72 -2.07
N GLY A 90 29.75 -15.11 -0.94
CA GLY A 90 28.73 -14.05 -0.87
C GLY A 90 27.29 -14.53 -1.09
N LYS A 91 27.07 -15.85 -1.14
CA LYS A 91 25.74 -16.48 -1.25
C LYS A 91 25.40 -17.19 0.05
N ILE A 92 24.17 -16.99 0.54
CA ILE A 92 23.64 -17.77 1.67
C ILE A 92 22.69 -18.83 1.14
N SER A 93 22.88 -20.08 1.51
CA SER A 93 22.01 -21.19 1.11
C SER A 93 21.60 -22.03 2.31
N GLY A 94 20.38 -22.55 2.24
CA GLY A 94 19.81 -23.38 3.29
C GLY A 94 18.53 -24.06 2.84
N ASN A 95 17.75 -24.55 3.81
CA ASN A 95 16.45 -25.17 3.56
C ASN A 95 15.42 -24.65 4.56
N ASN A 96 14.31 -24.13 4.05
CA ASN A 96 13.14 -23.72 4.81
C ASN A 96 11.88 -24.13 4.03
N ASN A 97 11.37 -25.33 4.32
CA ASN A 97 10.28 -25.96 3.56
C ASN A 97 10.58 -26.09 2.05
N GLY A 98 11.87 -26.15 1.70
CA GLY A 98 12.40 -26.09 0.33
C GLY A 98 13.80 -25.47 0.34
N ALA A 99 14.64 -25.86 -0.62
CA ALA A 99 16.00 -25.34 -0.73
C ALA A 99 15.95 -23.88 -1.17
N TYR A 100 16.83 -23.04 -0.65
CA TYR A 100 16.90 -21.65 -1.07
C TYR A 100 18.35 -21.17 -1.23
N GLU A 101 18.51 -20.14 -2.04
CA GLU A 101 19.75 -19.41 -2.25
C GLU A 101 19.48 -17.91 -2.24
N LEU A 102 20.30 -17.17 -1.51
CA LEU A 102 20.26 -15.72 -1.36
C LEU A 102 21.50 -15.13 -2.01
N TYR A 103 21.28 -14.17 -2.91
CA TYR A 103 22.32 -13.41 -3.58
C TYR A 103 22.17 -11.94 -3.20
N PHE A 104 23.28 -11.28 -2.91
CA PHE A 104 23.31 -9.88 -2.49
C PHE A 104 24.01 -9.03 -3.55
N TYR A 105 23.54 -7.80 -3.74
CA TYR A 105 24.10 -6.86 -4.70
C TYR A 105 24.40 -5.55 -4.00
N ASN A 106 25.44 -4.85 -4.44
CA ASN A 106 25.77 -3.49 -4.01
C ASN A 106 25.51 -2.49 -5.16
N ASN A 107 25.46 -1.20 -4.81
CA ASN A 107 25.45 -0.09 -5.77
C ASN A 107 26.80 0.67 -5.80
N SER A 108 27.80 0.19 -5.06
CA SER A 108 29.14 0.82 -4.98
C SER A 108 30.04 0.27 -6.08
N ALA A 109 30.81 1.11 -6.76
CA ALA A 109 31.70 0.68 -7.84
C ALA A 109 32.78 -0.29 -7.31
N PRO A 110 32.99 -1.48 -7.93
CA PRO A 110 32.27 -2.02 -9.08
C PRO A 110 30.87 -2.54 -8.70
N VAL A 111 29.85 -1.99 -9.37
CA VAL A 111 28.43 -2.34 -9.15
C VAL A 111 28.24 -3.80 -9.54
N GLY A 112 27.81 -4.64 -8.60
CA GLY A 112 27.66 -6.05 -8.93
C GLY A 112 27.25 -6.94 -7.77
N LEU A 113 27.24 -8.23 -8.08
CA LEU A 113 27.02 -9.30 -7.12
C LEU A 113 28.11 -9.24 -6.04
N ILE A 114 27.70 -9.22 -4.77
CA ILE A 114 28.60 -9.37 -3.64
C ILE A 114 29.00 -10.85 -3.56
N ASN A 115 30.29 -11.13 -3.68
CA ASN A 115 30.86 -12.48 -3.74
C ASN A 115 31.70 -12.84 -2.51
N ASP A 116 31.55 -12.08 -1.42
CA ASP A 116 32.27 -12.25 -0.17
C ASP A 116 31.29 -12.32 1.01
N CYS A 117 31.45 -13.34 1.87
CA CYS A 117 30.60 -13.54 3.04
C CYS A 117 30.96 -12.61 4.21
N ASP A 118 32.15 -12.02 4.20
CA ASP A 118 32.58 -11.03 5.19
C ASP A 118 32.23 -9.60 4.76
N ALA A 119 31.61 -9.43 3.60
CA ALA A 119 31.05 -8.16 3.18
C ALA A 119 30.03 -7.66 4.22
N LEU A 120 30.09 -6.36 4.49
CA LEU A 120 29.17 -5.73 5.43
C LEU A 120 27.74 -5.76 4.88
N VAL A 121 26.77 -6.09 5.74
CA VAL A 121 25.34 -6.01 5.41
C VAL A 121 24.99 -4.61 4.93
N SER A 122 25.62 -3.58 5.51
CA SER A 122 25.48 -2.16 5.15
C SER A 122 25.81 -1.82 3.68
N SER A 123 26.48 -2.71 2.95
CA SER A 123 26.78 -2.54 1.51
C SER A 123 25.70 -3.07 0.56
N VAL A 124 24.73 -3.84 1.08
CA VAL A 124 23.67 -4.48 0.28
C VAL A 124 22.61 -3.47 -0.15
N SER A 125 22.38 -3.33 -1.46
CA SER A 125 21.31 -2.51 -2.05
C SER A 125 20.12 -3.33 -2.56
N LYS A 126 20.35 -4.61 -2.86
CA LYS A 126 19.34 -5.52 -3.43
C LYS A 126 19.66 -6.96 -3.08
N ILE A 127 18.62 -7.75 -2.91
CA ILE A 127 18.68 -9.20 -2.78
C ILE A 127 17.97 -9.86 -3.95
N LYS A 128 18.45 -11.05 -4.29
CA LYS A 128 17.72 -12.02 -5.10
C LYS A 128 17.56 -13.27 -4.27
N VAL A 129 16.32 -13.70 -4.10
CA VAL A 129 15.95 -14.91 -3.39
C VAL A 129 15.55 -15.95 -4.42
N VAL A 130 16.20 -17.10 -4.40
CA VAL A 130 15.90 -18.24 -5.26
C VAL A 130 15.43 -19.37 -4.37
N GLY A 131 14.22 -19.87 -4.58
CA GLY A 131 13.64 -20.98 -3.82
C GLY A 131 13.33 -22.14 -4.75
N THR A 132 13.68 -23.35 -4.33
CA THR A 132 13.52 -24.58 -5.07
C THR A 132 12.73 -25.58 -4.24
N TYR A 133 11.61 -26.02 -4.78
CA TYR A 133 10.78 -27.07 -4.19
C TYR A 133 10.58 -28.22 -5.18
N SER A 134 11.01 -29.43 -4.80
CA SER A 134 10.83 -30.65 -5.60
C SER A 134 11.26 -30.51 -7.07
N GLY A 135 12.40 -29.86 -7.31
CA GLY A 135 12.98 -29.59 -8.63
C GLY A 135 12.37 -28.41 -9.40
N THR A 136 11.39 -27.71 -8.84
CA THR A 136 10.85 -26.46 -9.42
C THR A 136 11.45 -25.26 -8.72
N THR A 137 12.02 -24.33 -9.50
CA THR A 137 12.69 -23.14 -8.97
C THR A 137 11.90 -21.87 -9.29
N ARG A 138 11.80 -20.98 -8.30
CA ARG A 138 11.28 -19.62 -8.43
C ARG A 138 12.30 -18.64 -7.88
N ALA A 139 12.24 -17.40 -8.34
CA ALA A 139 13.10 -16.35 -7.83
C ALA A 139 12.35 -15.02 -7.79
N ILE A 140 12.65 -14.22 -6.77
CA ILE A 140 12.29 -12.81 -6.73
C ILE A 140 13.54 -11.97 -6.54
N ASN A 141 13.43 -10.71 -6.94
CA ASN A 141 14.39 -9.69 -6.59
C ASN A 141 13.69 -8.71 -5.66
N ALA A 142 14.32 -8.34 -4.55
CA ALA A 142 13.80 -7.32 -3.65
C ALA A 142 14.91 -6.29 -3.36
N PRO A 143 14.61 -4.99 -3.37
CA PRO A 143 15.56 -4.00 -2.88
C PRO A 143 15.79 -4.22 -1.37
N VAL A 144 17.01 -3.96 -0.91
CA VAL A 144 17.37 -3.94 0.50
C VAL A 144 17.77 -2.54 0.86
N ARG A 145 17.10 -1.96 1.85
CA ARG A 145 17.48 -0.67 2.40
C ARG A 145 18.17 -0.92 3.74
N ASN A 146 19.49 -0.75 3.76
CA ASN A 146 20.24 -0.70 5.01
C ASN A 146 19.81 0.49 5.85
N HIS A 147 20.08 0.40 7.16
CA HIS A 147 19.78 1.39 8.19
C HIS A 147 20.39 2.80 7.95
N GLN A 148 21.06 3.04 6.81
CA GLN A 148 21.55 4.35 6.38
C GLN A 148 21.00 4.81 5.01
N ALA A 149 19.98 4.12 4.47
CA ALA A 149 19.31 4.50 3.22
C ALA A 149 17.78 4.28 3.28
N ILE A 150 17.15 4.50 4.44
CA ILE A 150 15.73 4.85 4.53
C ILE A 150 15.58 6.37 4.39
N VAL A 151 16.23 6.94 3.37
CA VAL A 151 15.97 8.31 2.91
C VAL A 151 16.33 8.32 1.42
N ALA A 152 15.37 7.99 0.53
CA ALA A 152 15.31 8.49 -0.86
C ALA A 152 14.26 7.82 -1.77
N ASP A 153 13.75 6.60 -1.49
CA ASP A 153 12.76 5.95 -2.38
C ASP A 153 11.66 5.18 -1.62
N GLY A 154 11.44 5.55 -0.37
CA GLY A 154 10.50 4.88 0.51
C GLY A 154 10.01 5.71 1.68
N SER A 155 10.73 6.80 1.98
CA SER A 155 10.40 7.75 3.02
C SER A 155 9.21 8.61 2.60
N PRO A 156 8.42 9.06 3.57
CA PRO A 156 7.39 10.04 3.31
C PRO A 156 8.00 11.36 2.82
N VAL A 157 7.21 12.12 2.06
CA VAL A 157 7.50 13.51 1.68
C VAL A 157 7.08 14.49 2.78
N ALA A 158 6.23 14.06 3.71
CA ALA A 158 5.95 14.78 4.96
C ALA A 158 5.54 13.79 6.05
N TYR A 159 5.99 14.01 7.28
CA TYR A 159 5.71 13.12 8.40
C TYR A 159 5.60 13.87 9.72
N TRP A 160 4.39 14.01 10.22
CA TRP A 160 4.09 14.65 11.50
C TRP A 160 3.83 13.59 12.56
N LYS A 161 4.80 13.43 13.46
CA LYS A 161 4.71 12.49 14.59
C LYS A 161 3.78 12.94 15.70
N MET A 162 3.54 14.25 15.79
CA MET A 162 2.70 14.87 16.83
C MET A 162 3.17 14.66 18.27
N ASP A 163 4.48 14.41 18.43
CA ASP A 163 5.13 14.06 19.68
C ASP A 163 5.67 15.27 20.46
N GLU A 164 5.42 16.49 19.98
CA GLU A 164 5.88 17.69 20.66
C GLU A 164 5.16 17.88 22.00
N ASN A 165 5.89 18.27 23.04
CA ASN A 165 5.32 18.47 24.38
C ASN A 165 4.18 19.50 24.43
N ASN A 166 4.20 20.46 23.49
CA ASN A 166 3.13 21.43 23.34
C ASN A 166 3.16 22.04 21.94
N TRP A 167 1.99 22.26 21.36
CA TRP A 167 1.83 23.09 20.18
C TRP A 167 1.46 24.52 20.58
N THR A 168 1.88 25.48 19.77
CA THR A 168 1.47 26.87 19.91
C THR A 168 0.95 27.36 18.56
N ALA A 169 0.17 28.45 18.57
CA ALA A 169 -0.28 29.11 17.35
C ALA A 169 0.84 29.83 16.57
N SER A 170 2.10 29.63 16.96
CA SER A 170 3.24 30.17 16.23
C SER A 170 3.58 29.26 15.05
N SER A 171 4.02 29.88 13.95
CA SER A 171 4.35 29.13 12.73
C SER A 171 5.42 28.06 12.97
N GLY A 172 5.19 26.88 12.41
CA GLY A 172 6.14 25.78 12.38
C GLY A 172 6.36 25.05 13.71
N ASN A 173 5.36 25.00 14.59
CA ASN A 173 5.46 24.28 15.88
C ASN A 173 5.00 22.82 15.81
N VAL A 174 4.31 22.42 14.74
CA VAL A 174 4.01 21.02 14.46
C VAL A 174 5.07 20.51 13.48
N LYS A 175 6.00 19.65 13.91
CA LYS A 175 7.19 19.39 13.10
C LYS A 175 6.98 18.32 12.05
N ASP A 176 7.42 18.63 10.83
CA ASP A 176 7.68 17.63 9.80
C ASP A 176 9.03 16.97 10.08
N ALA A 177 9.03 15.67 10.34
CA ALA A 177 10.23 14.89 10.60
C ALA A 177 11.06 14.59 9.34
N THR A 178 10.61 15.01 8.16
CA THR A 178 11.35 14.89 6.91
C THR A 178 12.26 16.10 6.64
N THR A 179 13.07 16.02 5.59
CA THR A 179 13.92 17.13 5.14
C THR A 179 13.18 18.18 4.32
N ASN A 180 11.87 18.03 4.12
CA ASN A 180 11.07 18.93 3.28
C ASN A 180 10.45 20.09 4.07
N GLU A 181 10.61 20.10 5.39
CA GLU A 181 10.23 21.23 6.26
C GLU A 181 8.75 21.67 6.10
N ASN A 182 7.83 20.71 5.89
CA ASN A 182 6.40 21.00 5.85
C ASN A 182 5.82 21.21 7.26
N ASP A 183 6.53 21.96 8.10
CA ASP A 183 6.11 22.23 9.48
C ASP A 183 4.73 22.92 9.48
N GLY A 184 3.86 22.47 10.38
CA GLY A 184 2.51 22.97 10.56
C GLY A 184 2.39 24.01 11.67
N THR A 185 1.24 24.68 11.68
CA THR A 185 0.83 25.66 12.69
C THR A 185 -0.50 25.25 13.28
N ALA A 186 -0.58 25.09 14.59
CA ALA A 186 -1.84 24.76 15.27
C ALA A 186 -2.77 25.98 15.34
N ASN A 187 -4.06 25.79 15.07
CA ASN A 187 -5.11 26.81 15.08
C ASN A 187 -6.37 26.26 15.77
N GLY A 188 -7.32 27.15 16.10
CA GLY A 188 -8.58 26.80 16.80
C GLY A 188 -8.44 26.55 18.30
N GLY A 189 -7.28 26.07 18.73
CA GLY A 189 -7.12 25.48 20.07
C GLY A 189 -6.45 24.12 20.03
N ALA A 190 -6.22 23.59 18.82
CA ALA A 190 -5.51 22.35 18.57
C ALA A 190 -4.20 22.30 19.37
N GLN A 191 -4.02 21.21 20.08
CA GLN A 191 -2.90 21.03 21.01
C GLN A 191 -2.42 19.59 20.97
N THR A 192 -1.24 19.34 21.53
CA THR A 192 -0.81 17.97 21.81
C THR A 192 -1.37 17.51 23.15
N THR A 193 -1.67 16.22 23.25
CA THR A 193 -2.08 15.59 24.50
C THR A 193 -1.23 14.37 24.78
N GLY A 194 -0.81 14.22 26.04
CA GLY A 194 -0.11 13.05 26.53
C GLY A 194 -1.03 12.15 27.36
N GLY A 195 -0.43 11.10 27.93
CA GLY A 195 -1.11 10.19 28.85
C GLY A 195 -1.65 8.92 28.18
N THR A 196 -1.72 7.84 28.97
CA THR A 196 -2.02 6.50 28.46
C THR A 196 -3.37 6.45 27.76
N GLY A 197 -3.34 6.07 26.47
CA GLY A 197 -4.55 5.89 25.66
C GLY A 197 -4.99 7.11 24.83
N ASN A 198 -4.33 8.26 25.03
CA ASN A 198 -4.57 9.49 24.25
C ASN A 198 -3.64 9.64 23.05
N TYR A 199 -2.57 8.85 22.99
CA TYR A 199 -1.65 8.76 21.86
C TYR A 199 -1.45 7.29 21.46
N LYS A 200 -0.96 7.05 20.25
CA LYS A 200 -0.80 5.71 19.70
C LYS A 200 0.66 5.28 19.64
N ILE A 201 1.55 6.14 19.17
CA ILE A 201 3.00 5.93 19.14
C ILE A 201 3.68 7.11 19.84
N GLY A 202 4.89 6.89 20.38
CA GLY A 202 5.64 7.94 21.04
C GLY A 202 5.09 8.31 22.42
N SER A 203 4.66 9.56 22.56
CA SER A 203 4.38 10.22 23.84
C SER A 203 3.16 11.14 23.81
N HIS A 204 2.84 11.69 22.64
CA HIS A 204 1.72 12.62 22.45
C HIS A 204 1.01 12.34 21.12
N ALA A 205 -0.20 12.89 20.99
CA ALA A 205 -0.95 12.95 19.74
C ALA A 205 -1.60 14.33 19.62
N GLY A 206 -2.00 14.71 18.41
CA GLY A 206 -2.81 15.90 18.20
C GLY A 206 -4.23 15.69 18.72
N SER A 207 -4.73 16.63 19.51
CA SER A 207 -6.10 16.67 20.02
C SER A 207 -6.90 17.75 19.30
N PHE A 208 -8.06 17.36 18.79
CA PHE A 208 -8.97 18.20 18.01
C PHE A 208 -10.39 18.06 18.56
N ASP A 209 -11.10 19.17 18.72
CA ASP A 209 -12.41 19.22 19.39
C ASP A 209 -13.65 19.09 18.48
N GLY A 210 -13.44 18.99 17.16
CA GLY A 210 -14.50 18.92 16.16
C GLY A 210 -15.22 20.23 15.85
N THR A 211 -14.75 21.38 16.35
CA THR A 211 -15.41 22.68 16.17
C THR A 211 -14.63 23.63 15.28
N ASP A 212 -13.37 23.92 15.62
CA ASP A 212 -12.52 24.85 14.86
C ASP A 212 -11.02 24.50 14.89
N ASP A 213 -10.65 23.36 15.47
CA ASP A 213 -9.27 22.88 15.60
C ASP A 213 -8.70 22.34 14.29
N TYR A 214 -7.51 22.83 13.90
CA TYR A 214 -6.77 22.28 12.76
C TYR A 214 -5.29 22.64 12.80
N ILE A 215 -4.47 21.87 12.06
CA ILE A 215 -3.09 22.25 11.75
C ILE A 215 -3.04 22.79 10.33
N PHE A 216 -2.59 24.03 10.19
CA PHE A 216 -2.31 24.66 8.91
C PHE A 216 -0.91 24.31 8.43
N VAL A 217 -0.79 23.80 7.22
CA VAL A 217 0.48 23.55 6.53
C VAL A 217 0.51 24.41 5.27
N SER A 218 1.57 25.22 5.13
CA SER A 218 1.75 26.10 3.98
C SER A 218 1.93 25.28 2.70
N ASP A 219 1.54 25.85 1.54
CA ASP A 219 1.75 25.17 0.27
C ASP A 219 3.24 24.90 0.01
N SER A 220 3.51 23.73 -0.56
CA SER A 220 4.84 23.19 -0.77
C SER A 220 4.83 22.26 -1.96
N ASP A 221 5.82 22.40 -2.84
CA ASP A 221 5.99 21.54 -4.01
C ASP A 221 6.19 20.07 -3.64
N SER A 222 6.72 19.79 -2.44
CA SER A 222 6.92 18.41 -1.96
C SER A 222 5.59 17.68 -1.68
N LEU A 223 4.52 18.43 -1.41
CA LEU A 223 3.17 17.92 -1.20
C LEU A 223 2.31 18.01 -2.47
N ALA A 224 2.85 18.54 -3.57
CA ALA A 224 2.17 18.60 -4.84
C ALA A 224 2.17 17.23 -5.53
N ILE A 225 1.01 16.82 -6.04
CA ILE A 225 0.91 15.64 -6.89
C ILE A 225 0.93 16.12 -8.33
N ALA A 226 1.98 15.79 -9.07
CA ALA A 226 1.99 16.02 -10.51
C ALA A 226 0.98 15.09 -11.21
N GLU A 227 0.45 15.53 -12.35
CA GLU A 227 -0.46 14.71 -13.15
C GLU A 227 0.14 13.32 -13.43
N GLY A 228 -0.67 12.27 -13.29
CA GLY A 228 -0.19 10.91 -13.47
C GLY A 228 0.75 10.41 -12.36
N LYS A 229 0.78 11.03 -11.18
CA LYS A 229 1.52 10.52 -10.01
C LYS A 229 0.58 9.94 -8.95
N ALA A 230 1.11 8.99 -8.19
CA ALA A 230 0.40 8.35 -7.10
C ALA A 230 0.67 9.06 -5.78
N VAL A 231 -0.25 8.95 -4.83
CA VAL A 231 -0.08 9.41 -3.46
C VAL A 231 -0.56 8.37 -2.47
N THR A 232 0.09 8.31 -1.31
CA THR A 232 -0.42 7.58 -0.15
C THR A 232 -0.50 8.53 1.04
N MET A 233 -1.62 8.51 1.75
CA MET A 233 -1.82 9.21 3.02
C MET A 233 -2.03 8.16 4.10
N GLY A 234 -1.37 8.31 5.24
CA GLY A 234 -1.57 7.43 6.39
C GLY A 234 -1.62 8.22 7.70
N ALA A 235 -2.39 7.73 8.65
CA ALA A 235 -2.45 8.26 10.01
C ALA A 235 -3.00 7.21 10.98
N PHE A 236 -2.67 7.33 12.26
CA PHE A 236 -3.48 6.76 13.32
C PHE A 236 -4.55 7.77 13.72
N ILE A 237 -5.78 7.28 13.93
CA ILE A 237 -6.90 8.10 14.37
C ILE A 237 -7.67 7.42 15.49
N LYS A 238 -8.25 8.21 16.37
CA LYS A 238 -9.26 7.81 17.35
C LYS A 238 -10.24 8.96 17.51
N SER A 239 -11.48 8.77 17.08
CA SER A 239 -12.53 9.78 17.25
C SER A 239 -13.45 9.41 18.41
N SER A 240 -13.98 10.43 19.10
CA SER A 240 -15.04 10.25 20.10
C SER A 240 -16.43 10.08 19.49
N ASP A 241 -16.61 10.51 18.24
CA ASP A 241 -17.86 10.40 17.47
C ASP A 241 -17.55 10.56 15.98
N PHE A 242 -17.70 9.50 15.20
CA PHE A 242 -17.49 9.55 13.74
C PHE A 242 -18.71 10.05 12.94
N ALA A 243 -19.68 10.71 13.55
CA ALA A 243 -20.82 11.30 12.85
C ALA A 243 -20.41 12.40 11.85
N GLY A 244 -21.10 12.46 10.71
CA GLY A 244 -20.88 13.46 9.67
C GLY A 244 -19.53 13.31 8.95
N VAL A 245 -19.14 14.36 8.24
CA VAL A 245 -17.87 14.40 7.49
C VAL A 245 -16.80 15.08 8.33
N GLN A 246 -15.68 14.37 8.54
CA GLN A 246 -14.52 14.82 9.28
C GLN A 246 -13.25 14.50 8.51
N THR A 247 -12.32 15.43 8.43
CA THR A 247 -11.10 15.27 7.62
C THR A 247 -9.87 15.04 8.47
N ILE A 248 -9.13 13.98 8.14
CA ILE A 248 -7.87 13.63 8.82
C ILE A 248 -6.72 14.43 8.20
N PHE A 249 -6.65 14.44 6.86
CA PHE A 249 -5.71 15.23 6.08
C PHE A 249 -6.38 15.71 4.79
N SER A 250 -6.13 16.96 4.41
CA SER A 250 -6.56 17.55 3.14
C SER A 250 -5.46 18.41 2.53
N LYS A 251 -5.12 18.15 1.28
CA LYS A 251 -4.59 19.15 0.36
C LYS A 251 -5.79 19.67 -0.43
N THR A 252 -6.23 20.88 -0.15
CA THR A 252 -7.52 21.42 -0.65
C THR A 252 -7.65 21.25 -2.15
N SER A 253 -8.82 20.86 -2.65
CA SER A 253 -9.06 20.64 -4.09
C SER A 253 -8.03 19.70 -4.76
N GLY A 254 -7.43 18.79 -4.00
CA GLY A 254 -6.28 18.01 -4.43
C GLY A 254 -6.38 16.56 -4.01
N TYR A 255 -6.11 16.24 -2.76
CA TYR A 255 -6.25 14.90 -2.23
C TYR A 255 -6.54 14.95 -0.72
N SER A 256 -7.39 14.05 -0.25
CA SER A 256 -7.78 14.01 1.16
C SER A 256 -8.09 12.59 1.63
N LEU A 257 -7.89 12.40 2.92
CA LEU A 257 -8.28 11.24 3.69
C LEU A 257 -9.26 11.70 4.75
N LYS A 258 -10.49 11.18 4.69
CA LYS A 258 -11.61 11.63 5.53
C LYS A 258 -12.33 10.44 6.16
N VAL A 259 -13.24 10.76 7.07
CA VAL A 259 -14.29 9.87 7.55
C VAL A 259 -15.63 10.52 7.22
N ASP A 260 -16.57 9.75 6.69
CA ASP A 260 -17.97 10.15 6.50
C ASP A 260 -18.87 9.11 7.17
N ASN A 261 -19.56 9.53 8.23
CA ASN A 261 -20.44 8.68 9.03
C ASN A 261 -19.80 7.31 9.34
N ASN A 262 -18.66 7.33 10.05
CA ASN A 262 -17.85 6.18 10.46
C ASN A 262 -17.16 5.35 9.36
N LYS A 263 -17.24 5.72 8.08
CA LYS A 263 -16.53 5.03 6.99
C LYS A 263 -15.41 5.89 6.42
N ILE A 264 -14.29 5.26 6.06
CA ILE A 264 -13.14 5.98 5.49
C ILE A 264 -13.43 6.40 4.05
N VAL A 265 -13.08 7.63 3.71
CA VAL A 265 -13.20 8.20 2.37
C VAL A 265 -11.83 8.65 1.86
N VAL A 266 -11.51 8.28 0.62
CA VAL A 266 -10.36 8.82 -0.12
C VAL A 266 -10.90 9.65 -1.27
N SER A 267 -10.42 10.88 -1.41
CA SER A 267 -10.89 11.82 -2.44
C SER A 267 -9.75 12.59 -3.10
N ASN A 268 -9.93 13.01 -4.34
CA ASN A 268 -9.06 13.98 -5.03
C ASN A 268 -9.65 15.42 -5.04
N GLY A 269 -10.66 15.70 -4.21
CA GLY A 269 -11.40 16.98 -4.22
C GLY A 269 -12.46 17.12 -5.32
N ILE A 270 -12.57 16.16 -6.24
CA ILE A 270 -13.61 16.08 -7.29
C ILE A 270 -14.41 14.80 -7.13
N ASP A 271 -13.70 13.68 -7.13
CA ASP A 271 -14.21 12.33 -6.94
C ASP A 271 -13.85 11.82 -5.55
N SER A 272 -14.63 10.86 -5.05
CA SER A 272 -14.37 10.20 -3.77
C SER A 272 -14.84 8.76 -3.78
N CYS A 273 -14.07 7.88 -3.14
CA CYS A 273 -14.46 6.51 -2.87
C CYS A 273 -14.51 6.27 -1.36
N THR A 274 -15.56 5.58 -0.92
CA THR A 274 -15.83 5.27 0.49
C THR A 274 -15.65 3.77 0.72
N GLY A 275 -14.89 3.41 1.77
CA GLY A 275 -14.75 2.04 2.23
C GLY A 275 -16.05 1.48 2.80
N GLU A 276 -16.11 0.16 3.01
CA GLU A 276 -17.29 -0.50 3.58
C GLU A 276 -17.19 -0.74 5.08
N THR A 277 -15.98 -0.78 5.62
CA THR A 277 -15.79 -1.05 7.04
C THR A 277 -16.22 0.15 7.88
N GLU A 278 -17.18 -0.09 8.78
CA GLU A 278 -17.63 0.88 9.78
C GLU A 278 -16.66 0.91 10.97
N LEU A 279 -16.23 2.11 11.35
CA LEU A 279 -15.41 2.35 12.53
C LEU A 279 -16.30 2.49 13.77
N SER A 280 -15.77 2.08 14.92
CA SER A 280 -16.39 2.30 16.23
C SER A 280 -15.68 3.43 16.95
N ASP A 281 -16.45 4.24 17.69
CA ASP A 281 -15.91 5.35 18.46
C ASP A 281 -14.91 4.86 19.54
N ASP A 282 -14.05 5.77 19.96
CA ASP A 282 -13.06 5.57 21.02
C ASP A 282 -12.07 4.42 20.80
N GLN A 283 -11.86 3.99 19.55
CA GLN A 283 -10.85 3.01 19.17
C GLN A 283 -9.78 3.61 18.27
N TRP A 284 -8.53 3.17 18.46
CA TRP A 284 -7.42 3.53 17.58
C TRP A 284 -7.46 2.69 16.30
N TYR A 285 -7.41 3.37 15.15
CA TYR A 285 -7.28 2.76 13.85
C TYR A 285 -6.07 3.30 13.11
N TYR A 286 -5.32 2.41 12.45
CA TYR A 286 -4.34 2.80 11.44
C TYR A 286 -5.01 2.86 10.07
N ILE A 287 -5.16 4.06 9.52
CA ILE A 287 -5.86 4.29 8.26
C ILE A 287 -4.85 4.67 7.19
N VAL A 288 -4.97 4.06 6.01
CA VAL A 288 -4.16 4.42 4.84
C VAL A 288 -5.04 4.52 3.60
N GLY A 289 -4.97 5.65 2.91
CA GLY A 289 -5.58 5.85 1.60
C GLY A 289 -4.51 5.94 0.52
N VAL A 290 -4.69 5.19 -0.58
CA VAL A 290 -3.76 5.16 -1.72
C VAL A 290 -4.52 5.57 -2.98
N ILE A 291 -4.12 6.69 -3.58
CA ILE A 291 -4.52 7.04 -4.94
C ILE A 291 -3.38 6.61 -5.86
N LYS A 292 -3.63 5.60 -6.68
CA LYS A 292 -2.61 5.03 -7.57
C LYS A 292 -2.36 5.94 -8.76
N SER A 293 -1.38 5.57 -9.57
CA SER A 293 -1.25 6.07 -10.93
C SER A 293 -1.17 4.90 -11.90
N LYS A 294 -1.79 5.07 -13.06
CA LYS A 294 -1.70 4.14 -14.18
C LYS A 294 -1.47 4.95 -15.45
N SER A 295 -0.33 4.71 -16.10
CA SER A 295 0.04 5.40 -17.35
C SER A 295 -1.08 5.31 -18.38
N GLY A 296 -1.52 6.46 -18.88
CA GLY A 296 -2.57 6.58 -19.89
C GLY A 296 -4.01 6.31 -19.40
N ALA A 297 -4.23 6.14 -18.10
CA ALA A 297 -5.56 6.08 -17.52
C ALA A 297 -5.97 7.46 -16.98
N ALA A 298 -7.17 7.92 -17.34
CA ALA A 298 -7.73 9.16 -16.81
C ALA A 298 -8.19 9.01 -15.35
N THR A 299 -8.57 7.79 -14.97
CA THR A 299 -9.13 7.43 -13.67
C THR A 299 -8.44 6.18 -13.12
N VAL A 300 -8.45 6.03 -11.81
CA VAL A 300 -7.89 4.89 -11.09
C VAL A 300 -8.80 4.46 -9.95
N SER A 301 -8.85 3.16 -9.68
CA SER A 301 -9.46 2.64 -8.46
C SER A 301 -8.48 2.82 -7.29
N PRO A 302 -8.85 3.57 -6.22
CA PRO A 302 -7.99 3.77 -5.07
C PRO A 302 -7.87 2.49 -4.22
N GLU A 303 -7.07 2.53 -3.17
CA GLU A 303 -7.11 1.52 -2.11
C GLU A 303 -7.27 2.19 -0.75
N ILE A 304 -8.04 1.55 0.12
CA ILE A 304 -8.26 1.97 1.50
C ILE A 304 -7.80 0.81 2.38
N TYR A 305 -7.01 1.09 3.40
CA TYR A 305 -6.56 0.11 4.37
C TYR A 305 -6.93 0.54 5.78
N ILE A 306 -7.47 -0.38 6.55
CA ILE A 306 -7.80 -0.19 7.97
C ILE A 306 -7.06 -1.24 8.76
N ASN A 307 -6.27 -0.79 9.75
CA ASN A 307 -5.36 -1.64 10.50
C ASN A 307 -4.57 -2.54 9.55
N GLY A 308 -3.99 -1.92 8.51
CA GLY A 308 -3.17 -2.50 7.44
C GLY A 308 -3.78 -3.71 6.71
N LYS A 309 -5.10 -3.85 6.71
CA LYS A 309 -5.85 -4.78 5.87
C LYS A 309 -6.60 -3.97 4.82
N LEU A 310 -6.57 -4.42 3.56
CA LEU A 310 -7.32 -3.79 2.47
C LEU A 310 -8.82 -3.86 2.77
N ASP A 311 -9.48 -2.72 2.71
CA ASP A 311 -10.92 -2.58 2.81
C ASP A 311 -11.59 -2.80 1.45
N THR A 312 -12.86 -3.16 1.47
CA THR A 312 -13.69 -3.27 0.27
C THR A 312 -14.45 -1.97 0.04
N PHE A 313 -14.80 -1.68 -1.20
CA PHE A 313 -15.65 -0.56 -1.63
C PHE A 313 -16.29 -0.91 -2.97
N ASP A 314 -17.18 -0.04 -3.46
CA ASP A 314 -17.80 -0.21 -4.77
C ASP A 314 -16.72 -0.35 -5.88
N PRO A 315 -16.64 -1.50 -6.56
CA PRO A 315 -15.60 -1.74 -7.57
C PRO A 315 -15.74 -0.85 -8.82
N SER A 316 -16.87 -0.15 -8.99
CA SER A 316 -17.05 0.86 -10.04
C SER A 316 -16.53 2.24 -9.65
N CYS A 317 -16.13 2.43 -8.39
CA CYS A 317 -15.59 3.69 -7.93
C CYS A 317 -14.17 3.91 -8.47
N GLU A 318 -14.00 5.02 -9.19
CA GLU A 318 -12.72 5.48 -9.68
C GLU A 318 -12.54 6.97 -9.37
N ILE A 319 -11.28 7.37 -9.21
CA ILE A 319 -10.86 8.74 -8.93
C ILE A 319 -10.02 9.24 -10.10
N ALA A 320 -10.28 10.46 -10.58
CA ALA A 320 -9.48 11.07 -11.64
C ALA A 320 -8.02 11.30 -11.20
N VAL A 321 -7.07 11.02 -12.10
CA VAL A 321 -5.63 11.23 -11.85
C VAL A 321 -5.25 12.67 -12.20
N ALA A 322 -5.71 13.62 -11.38
CA ALA A 322 -5.49 15.05 -11.59
C ALA A 322 -4.23 15.55 -10.85
N ALA A 323 -3.61 16.61 -11.39
CA ALA A 323 -2.57 17.33 -10.67
C ALA A 323 -3.17 18.15 -9.52
N SER A 324 -2.43 18.26 -8.42
CA SER A 324 -2.71 19.18 -7.31
C SER A 324 -1.47 20.01 -7.02
N THR A 325 -1.49 21.28 -7.45
CA THR A 325 -0.40 22.25 -7.27
C THR A 325 -0.99 23.56 -6.71
N GLY A 326 -0.29 24.25 -5.80
CA GLY A 326 -0.73 25.58 -5.33
C GLY A 326 -1.81 25.58 -4.25
N ASN A 327 -2.08 24.42 -3.63
CA ASN A 327 -3.19 24.23 -2.70
C ASN A 327 -2.73 24.28 -1.23
N LEU A 328 -3.57 24.66 -0.29
CA LEU A 328 -3.20 24.65 1.12
C LEU A 328 -3.38 23.23 1.70
N ALA A 329 -2.62 22.90 2.75
CA ALA A 329 -2.74 21.64 3.45
C ALA A 329 -3.27 21.85 4.88
N TYR A 330 -4.12 20.92 5.32
CA TYR A 330 -4.76 20.91 6.61
C TYR A 330 -4.70 19.50 7.22
N ILE A 331 -4.43 19.42 8.51
CA ILE A 331 -4.58 18.19 9.31
C ILE A 331 -5.68 18.45 10.33
N GLY A 332 -6.61 17.50 10.46
CA GLY A 332 -7.76 17.63 11.36
C GLY A 332 -8.89 18.52 10.84
N ALA A 333 -8.83 18.98 9.58
CA ALA A 333 -9.93 19.71 8.93
C ALA A 333 -9.85 19.65 7.40
N GLY A 334 -10.98 19.88 6.73
CA GLY A 334 -11.05 19.98 5.26
C GLY A 334 -10.49 21.30 4.75
N SER A 335 -10.75 22.36 5.52
CA SER A 335 -10.21 23.70 5.37
C SER A 335 -10.26 24.43 6.72
N ALA A 336 -9.96 25.73 6.76
CA ALA A 336 -10.06 26.53 7.98
C ALA A 336 -11.49 26.73 8.52
N THR A 337 -12.54 26.25 7.82
CA THR A 337 -13.94 26.52 8.18
C THR A 337 -14.86 25.30 8.19
N GLU A 338 -14.38 24.11 7.86
CA GLU A 338 -15.25 22.93 7.72
C GLU A 338 -14.53 21.59 7.89
N GLU A 339 -15.35 20.55 8.14
CA GLU A 339 -14.95 19.13 8.27
C GLU A 339 -13.92 18.89 9.38
N PHE A 340 -14.06 19.61 10.51
CA PHE A 340 -13.18 19.48 11.67
C PHE A 340 -13.25 18.08 12.29
N PHE A 341 -12.10 17.52 12.59
CA PHE A 341 -11.97 16.21 13.21
C PHE A 341 -12.21 16.30 14.72
N ASN A 342 -12.96 15.35 15.27
CA ASN A 342 -13.25 15.29 16.70
C ASN A 342 -12.54 14.09 17.34
N GLY A 343 -11.36 14.33 17.93
CA GLY A 343 -10.59 13.31 18.63
C GLY A 343 -9.09 13.45 18.47
N TYR A 344 -8.40 12.31 18.37
CA TYR A 344 -6.95 12.22 18.32
C TYR A 344 -6.44 11.77 16.96
N ILE A 345 -5.41 12.45 16.47
CA ILE A 345 -4.65 12.06 15.27
C ILE A 345 -3.19 11.88 15.67
N ASP A 346 -2.53 10.87 15.12
CA ASP A 346 -1.13 10.55 15.41
C ASP A 346 -0.44 9.99 14.14
N GLU A 347 0.87 10.18 14.02
CA GLU A 347 1.73 9.67 12.93
C GLU A 347 1.21 9.94 11.50
N VAL A 348 0.87 11.18 11.18
CA VAL A 348 0.39 11.55 9.83
C VAL A 348 1.56 11.52 8.85
N ALA A 349 1.48 10.69 7.82
CA ALA A 349 2.52 10.52 6.81
C ALA A 349 1.97 10.61 5.39
N ILE A 350 2.66 11.37 4.53
CA ILE A 350 2.33 11.52 3.11
C ILE A 350 3.47 10.97 2.27
N TYR A 351 3.15 10.18 1.25
CA TYR A 351 4.12 9.63 0.31
C TYR A 351 3.74 10.03 -1.11
N ALA A 352 4.68 10.57 -1.88
CA ALA A 352 4.51 10.88 -3.30
C ALA A 352 4.59 9.62 -4.21
N ARG A 353 4.08 8.50 -3.71
CA ARG A 353 3.99 7.20 -4.41
C ARG A 353 2.87 6.35 -3.81
N ALA A 354 2.47 5.33 -4.54
CA ALA A 354 1.63 4.26 -3.99
C ALA A 354 2.50 3.35 -3.10
N LEU A 355 2.08 3.16 -1.85
CA LEU A 355 2.61 2.09 -1.01
C LEU A 355 1.96 0.76 -1.37
N SER A 356 2.76 -0.31 -1.34
CA SER A 356 2.24 -1.67 -1.42
C SER A 356 1.65 -2.11 -0.07
N GLN A 357 0.76 -3.10 -0.10
CA GLN A 357 0.20 -3.71 1.11
C GLN A 357 1.29 -4.17 2.11
N LEU A 358 2.39 -4.73 1.62
CA LEU A 358 3.50 -5.17 2.47
C LEU A 358 4.18 -4.00 3.17
N GLU A 359 4.37 -2.89 2.47
CA GLU A 359 4.92 -1.67 3.07
C GLU A 359 3.98 -1.17 4.17
N ILE A 360 2.68 -1.04 3.87
CA ILE A 360 1.64 -0.60 4.82
C ILE A 360 1.61 -1.50 6.07
N GLN A 361 1.75 -2.81 5.91
CA GLN A 361 1.79 -3.72 7.05
C GLN A 361 3.06 -3.59 7.90
N SER A 362 4.17 -3.14 7.29
CA SER A 362 5.45 -2.96 7.97
C SER A 362 5.63 -1.59 8.66
N HIS A 363 4.74 -0.62 8.39
CA HIS A 363 4.76 0.74 8.91
C HIS A 363 3.86 0.94 10.16
N ARG A 364 3.37 -0.14 10.78
CA ARG A 364 2.53 -0.10 11.98
C ARG A 364 3.33 0.02 13.28
#